data_AF-A0A6J8DI52-F1
#
_entry.id   AF-A0A6J8DI52-F1
#
_cell.length_a   1.000
_cell.length_b   1.000
_cell.length_c   1.000
_cell.angle_alpha   90.00
_cell.angle_beta   90.00
_cell.angle_gamma   90.00
#
_symmetry.space_group_name_H-M   'P 1'
#
loop_
_entity.id
_entity.type
_entity.pdbx_description
1 polymer ?
#
loop_
_entity_poly.entity_id
_entity_poly.type
_entity_poly.pdbx_seq_one_letter_code
_entity_poly.pdbx_strand_id
1 'polypeptide(L)'
;MLRASNLVSRSSTSFNSREQLIRENVVVSEKGILLLLKWSKTRQDHDYTHQVSLCCSVEPLICPVRAYKHLVSLIPGDKNAPVFALPVNGKLLHLSRSVLLDRFRELIVLVCLDPSVYSFHSLRHGGATLATKAGIPEILLKHHGDWRSDCFQTYIKQASVDMYRVTSAMNYLIGSQF
;
A
#
# COMPACT_ATOMS: atom_id res chain seq x y z
N MET A 1 -1.00 2.19 2.55
CA MET A 1 0.41 1.91 2.25
C MET A 1 0.75 0.52 2.77
N LEU A 2 0.97 -0.45 1.88
CA LEU A 2 0.97 -1.87 2.25
C LEU A 2 2.40 -2.42 2.36
N ARG A 3 2.59 -3.39 3.25
CA ARG A 3 3.82 -4.20 3.27
C ARG A 3 3.66 -5.34 2.27
N ALA A 4 4.71 -5.63 1.50
CA ALA A 4 4.71 -6.75 0.57
C ALA A 4 4.36 -8.08 1.25
N SER A 5 4.78 -8.27 2.50
CA SER A 5 4.46 -9.48 3.29
C SER A 5 2.97 -9.68 3.58
N ASN A 6 2.17 -8.61 3.53
CA ASN A 6 0.72 -8.69 3.72
C ASN A 6 0.03 -9.14 2.42
N LEU A 7 0.68 -8.93 1.27
CA LEU A 7 0.14 -9.23 -0.05
C LEU A 7 0.63 -10.58 -0.55
N VAL A 8 1.91 -10.90 -0.30
CA VAL A 8 2.60 -12.05 -0.86
C VAL A 8 3.53 -12.73 0.15
N SER A 9 3.60 -14.06 0.09
CA SER A 9 4.51 -14.88 0.89
C SER A 9 5.95 -14.80 0.36
N ARG A 10 6.91 -15.34 1.12
CA ARG A 10 8.33 -15.36 0.71
C ARG A 10 8.58 -16.26 -0.50
N SER A 11 7.90 -17.41 -0.55
CA SER A 11 7.98 -18.40 -1.62
C SER A 11 6.58 -18.83 -2.06
N SER A 12 6.45 -19.36 -3.28
CA SER A 12 5.18 -19.89 -3.78
C SER A 12 4.63 -21.05 -2.95
N THR A 13 5.48 -21.75 -2.19
CA THR A 13 5.13 -22.87 -1.32
C THR A 13 4.76 -22.47 0.11
N SER A 14 4.99 -21.21 0.51
CA SER A 14 4.78 -20.73 1.89
C SER A 14 3.52 -19.87 2.02
N PHE A 15 2.54 -20.06 1.14
CA PHE A 15 1.27 -19.35 1.25
C PHE A 15 0.50 -19.79 2.50
N ASN A 16 0.06 -18.82 3.28
CA ASN A 16 -0.81 -19.00 4.44
C ASN A 16 -1.98 -18.01 4.30
N SER A 17 -3.19 -18.54 4.15
CA SER A 17 -4.42 -17.74 4.00
C SER A 17 -4.79 -16.94 5.26
N ARG A 18 -4.17 -17.22 6.41
CA ARG A 18 -4.30 -16.41 7.63
C ARG A 18 -3.37 -15.19 7.62
N GLU A 19 -2.27 -15.26 6.86
CA GLU A 19 -1.24 -14.22 6.85
C GLU A 19 -1.30 -13.32 5.60
N GLN A 20 -1.49 -13.93 4.43
CA GLN A 20 -1.52 -13.22 3.15
C GLN A 20 -2.95 -12.89 2.72
N LEU A 21 -3.09 -11.81 1.95
CA LEU A 21 -4.36 -11.31 1.46
C LEU A 21 -5.07 -12.32 0.52
N ILE A 22 -6.24 -12.78 0.97
CA ILE A 22 -7.19 -13.60 0.19
C ILE A 22 -8.35 -12.78 -0.35
N ARG A 23 -9.06 -13.31 -1.35
CA ARG A 23 -10.18 -12.60 -2.01
C ARG A 23 -11.31 -12.23 -1.05
N GLU A 24 -11.64 -13.09 -0.09
CA GLU A 24 -12.64 -12.81 0.95
C GLU A 24 -12.29 -11.57 1.79
N ASN A 25 -11.03 -11.14 1.80
CA ASN A 25 -10.56 -9.98 2.57
C ASN A 25 -10.44 -8.71 1.73
N VAL A 26 -11.05 -8.71 0.54
CA VAL A 26 -11.19 -7.56 -0.34
C VAL A 26 -12.67 -7.21 -0.48
N VAL A 27 -13.07 -6.06 0.04
CA VAL A 27 -14.42 -5.53 -0.13
C VAL A 27 -14.40 -4.46 -1.20
N VAL A 28 -15.11 -4.70 -2.31
CA VAL A 28 -15.13 -3.80 -3.47
C VAL A 28 -16.43 -3.01 -3.49
N SER A 29 -16.33 -1.72 -3.80
CA SER A 29 -17.46 -0.83 -4.07
C SER A 29 -17.13 0.07 -5.27
N GLU A 30 -18.11 0.82 -5.76
CA GLU A 30 -17.88 1.82 -6.81
C GLU A 30 -16.98 2.98 -6.34
N LYS A 31 -16.95 3.26 -5.02
CA LYS A 31 -16.13 4.32 -4.44
C LYS A 31 -14.69 3.91 -4.18
N GLY A 32 -14.41 2.61 -4.11
CA GLY A 32 -13.10 2.12 -3.71
C GLY A 32 -13.06 0.67 -3.27
N ILE A 33 -11.89 0.25 -2.81
CA ILE A 33 -11.61 -1.07 -2.24
C ILE A 33 -11.20 -0.91 -0.78
N LEU A 34 -11.75 -1.74 0.09
CA LEU A 34 -11.28 -1.94 1.45
C LEU A 34 -10.54 -3.28 1.55
N LEU A 35 -9.28 -3.22 2.01
CA LEU A 35 -8.45 -4.39 2.27
C LEU A 35 -8.43 -4.68 3.78
N LEU A 36 -8.68 -5.92 4.15
CA LEU A 36 -8.65 -6.40 5.54
C LEU A 36 -7.40 -7.27 5.76
N LEU A 37 -6.35 -6.70 6.34
CA LEU A 37 -5.10 -7.41 6.58
C LEU A 37 -5.09 -7.95 8.01
N LYS A 38 -5.13 -9.27 8.16
CA LYS A 38 -5.24 -9.94 9.46
C LYS A 38 -3.90 -10.18 10.15
N TRP A 39 -2.80 -9.91 9.44
CA TRP A 39 -1.45 -10.22 9.92
C TRP A 39 -0.44 -9.18 9.44
N SER A 40 0.57 -8.95 10.28
CA SER A 40 1.82 -8.31 9.85
C SER A 40 3.00 -8.85 10.67
N LYS A 41 4.22 -8.73 10.15
CA LYS A 41 5.44 -9.17 10.84
C LYS A 41 5.55 -8.61 12.27
N THR A 42 5.01 -7.40 12.50
CA THR A 42 5.03 -6.69 13.78
C THR A 42 3.80 -6.92 14.65
N ARG A 43 2.76 -7.58 14.13
CA ARG A 43 1.50 -7.88 14.83
C ARG A 43 1.03 -9.28 14.41
N GLN A 44 1.51 -10.28 15.13
CA GLN A 44 1.32 -11.70 14.82
C GLN A 44 0.14 -12.33 15.60
N ASP A 45 -0.43 -11.58 16.54
CA ASP A 45 -1.35 -12.10 17.55
C ASP A 45 -2.80 -12.20 17.03
N HIS A 46 -3.05 -11.76 15.78
CA HIS A 46 -4.34 -11.76 15.08
C HIS A 46 -5.50 -11.06 15.84
N ASP A 47 -5.16 -10.26 16.85
CA ASP A 47 -6.07 -9.48 17.69
C ASP A 47 -6.61 -8.22 16.99
N TYR A 48 -6.02 -7.87 15.86
CA TYR A 48 -6.28 -6.65 15.13
C TYR A 48 -6.29 -6.90 13.62
N THR A 49 -7.33 -6.40 12.95
CA THR A 49 -7.40 -6.36 11.48
C THR A 49 -7.03 -4.97 11.00
N HIS A 50 -5.92 -4.87 10.27
CA HIS A 50 -5.50 -3.63 9.66
C HIS A 50 -6.33 -3.32 8.42
N GLN A 51 -7.02 -2.18 8.44
CA GLN A 51 -7.87 -1.75 7.35
C GLN A 51 -7.15 -0.76 6.45
N VAL A 52 -7.14 -1.03 5.14
CA VAL A 52 -6.58 -0.11 4.14
C VAL A 52 -7.62 0.16 3.07
N SER A 53 -8.15 1.39 3.11
CA SER A 53 -9.06 1.90 2.09
C SER A 53 -8.27 2.51 0.93
N LEU A 54 -8.65 2.12 -0.28
CA LEU A 54 -8.12 2.60 -1.56
C LEU A 54 -9.26 3.22 -2.34
N CYS A 55 -9.19 4.52 -2.61
CA CYS A 55 -10.22 5.22 -3.39
C CYS A 55 -10.14 4.81 -4.87
N CYS A 56 -11.29 4.80 -5.55
CA CYS A 56 -11.31 4.78 -7.00
C CYS A 56 -10.57 6.02 -7.54
N SER A 57 -9.63 5.81 -8.47
CA SER A 57 -8.90 6.91 -9.09
C SER A 57 -9.69 7.48 -10.27
N VAL A 58 -9.64 8.80 -10.43
CA VAL A 58 -10.11 9.48 -11.65
C VAL A 58 -9.27 9.12 -12.87
N GLU A 59 -7.98 8.77 -12.66
CA GLU A 59 -7.08 8.27 -13.69
C GLU A 59 -7.25 6.74 -13.81
N PRO A 60 -7.83 6.24 -14.91
CA PRO A 60 -8.02 4.82 -15.21
C PRO A 60 -6.84 3.91 -14.92
N LEU A 61 -5.62 4.33 -15.32
CA LEU A 61 -4.44 3.47 -15.34
C LEU A 61 -3.88 3.16 -13.94
N ILE A 62 -4.15 4.03 -12.97
CA ILE A 62 -3.71 3.87 -11.58
C ILE A 62 -4.87 3.51 -10.64
N CYS A 63 -6.06 3.24 -11.19
CA CYS A 63 -7.25 2.98 -10.39
C CYS A 63 -7.21 1.59 -9.76
N PRO A 64 -7.17 1.47 -8.41
CA PRO A 64 -7.09 0.18 -7.73
C PRO A 64 -8.36 -0.66 -7.93
N VAL A 65 -9.53 -0.03 -8.02
CA VAL A 65 -10.81 -0.71 -8.31
C VAL A 65 -10.75 -1.39 -9.67
N ARG A 66 -10.32 -0.65 -10.71
CA ARG A 66 -10.20 -1.19 -12.07
C ARG A 66 -9.14 -2.27 -12.16
N ALA A 67 -7.96 -2.04 -11.56
CA ALA A 67 -6.88 -3.01 -11.54
C ALA A 67 -7.31 -4.34 -10.89
N TYR A 68 -8.02 -4.27 -9.75
CA TYR A 68 -8.55 -5.47 -9.09
C TYR A 68 -9.65 -6.16 -9.89
N LYS A 69 -10.65 -5.41 -10.41
CA LYS A 69 -11.71 -5.96 -11.26
C LYS A 69 -11.12 -6.68 -12.49
N HIS A 70 -10.09 -6.10 -13.10
CA HIS A 70 -9.38 -6.71 -14.23
C HIS A 70 -8.63 -7.98 -13.82
N LEU A 71 -7.89 -7.95 -12.71
CA LEU A 71 -7.18 -9.11 -12.17
C LEU A 71 -8.12 -10.30 -11.93
N VAL A 72 -9.26 -10.09 -11.27
CA VAL A 72 -10.21 -11.18 -10.98
C VAL A 72 -10.93 -11.70 -12.23
N SER A 73 -11.10 -10.87 -13.26
CA SER A 73 -11.64 -11.31 -14.55
C SER A 73 -10.67 -12.18 -15.34
N LEU A 74 -9.37 -11.87 -15.29
CA LEU A 74 -8.34 -12.63 -15.99
C LEU A 74 -7.99 -13.93 -15.26
N ILE A 75 -8.08 -13.91 -13.93
CA ILE A 75 -7.67 -15.00 -13.08
C ILE A 75 -8.85 -15.35 -12.17
N PRO A 76 -9.77 -16.23 -12.59
CA PRO A 76 -10.84 -16.71 -11.73
C PRO A 76 -10.28 -17.48 -10.52
N GLY A 77 -10.99 -17.41 -9.40
CA GLY A 77 -10.59 -18.08 -8.16
C GLY A 77 -11.66 -17.93 -7.08
N ASP A 78 -11.71 -18.88 -6.15
CA ASP A 78 -12.66 -18.89 -5.04
C ASP A 78 -12.34 -17.80 -3.99
N LYS A 79 -13.21 -17.67 -2.98
CA LYS A 79 -13.06 -16.66 -1.92
C LYS A 79 -11.80 -16.82 -1.05
N ASN A 80 -11.31 -18.06 -0.90
CA ASN A 80 -10.11 -18.38 -0.11
C ASN A 80 -8.83 -18.28 -0.94
N ALA A 81 -8.96 -18.12 -2.25
CA ALA A 81 -7.82 -17.96 -3.14
C ALA A 81 -7.01 -16.70 -2.78
N PRO A 82 -5.68 -16.75 -2.93
CA PRO A 82 -4.84 -15.56 -2.86
C PRO A 82 -5.30 -14.51 -3.89
N VAL A 83 -5.20 -13.24 -3.52
CA VAL A 83 -5.48 -12.14 -4.45
C VAL A 83 -4.43 -12.10 -5.56
N PHE A 84 -3.15 -12.20 -5.19
CA PHE A 84 -2.03 -12.18 -6.11
C PHE A 84 -1.59 -13.60 -6.43
N ALA A 85 -2.06 -14.12 -7.57
CA ALA A 85 -1.81 -15.49 -7.96
C ALA A 85 -1.74 -15.64 -9.48
N LEU A 86 -1.09 -16.70 -9.95
CA LEU A 86 -0.96 -17.02 -11.37
C LEU A 86 -1.45 -18.45 -11.64
N PRO A 87 -2.17 -18.67 -12.75
CA PRO A 87 -2.51 -20.02 -13.18
C PRO A 87 -1.26 -20.72 -13.73
N VAL A 88 -0.88 -21.84 -13.13
CA VAL A 88 0.23 -22.69 -13.57
C VAL A 88 -0.27 -24.13 -13.65
N ASN A 89 -0.23 -24.72 -14.84
CA ASN A 89 -0.69 -26.09 -15.09
C ASN A 89 -2.11 -26.36 -14.55
N GLY A 90 -3.03 -25.41 -14.75
CA GLY A 90 -4.42 -25.50 -14.29
C GLY A 90 -4.64 -25.30 -12.79
N LYS A 91 -3.59 -25.01 -12.01
CA LYS A 91 -3.70 -24.69 -10.57
C LYS A 91 -3.37 -23.22 -10.33
N LEU A 92 -4.10 -22.60 -9.41
CA LEU A 92 -3.84 -21.23 -9.02
C LEU A 92 -2.72 -21.20 -7.97
N LEU A 93 -1.55 -20.66 -8.33
CA LEU A 93 -0.39 -20.56 -7.45
C LEU A 93 -0.21 -19.14 -6.95
N HIS A 94 0.01 -19.03 -5.64
CA HIS A 94 0.30 -17.75 -4.98
C HIS A 94 1.59 -17.12 -5.51
N LEU A 95 1.57 -15.81 -5.77
CA LEU A 95 2.73 -15.06 -6.26
C LEU A 95 3.74 -14.83 -5.13
N SER A 96 4.97 -15.30 -5.28
CA SER A 96 6.00 -15.03 -4.27
C SER A 96 6.50 -13.59 -4.31
N ARG A 97 7.03 -13.12 -3.17
CA ARG A 97 7.69 -11.82 -3.06
C ARG A 97 8.87 -11.68 -4.03
N SER A 98 9.62 -12.75 -4.28
CA SER A 98 10.75 -12.73 -5.22
C SER A 98 10.27 -12.43 -6.63
N VAL A 99 9.29 -13.19 -7.13
CA VAL A 99 8.74 -13.01 -8.48
C VAL A 99 8.13 -11.62 -8.63
N LEU A 100 7.37 -11.14 -7.64
CA LEU A 100 6.81 -9.79 -7.68
C LEU A 100 7.91 -8.71 -7.71
N LEU A 101 9.01 -8.91 -6.96
CA LEU A 101 10.12 -7.94 -6.91
C LEU A 101 10.90 -7.93 -8.22
N ASP A 102 11.10 -9.08 -8.85
CA ASP A 102 11.77 -9.19 -10.15
C ASP A 102 10.95 -8.48 -11.23
N ARG A 103 9.63 -8.72 -11.28
CA ARG A 103 8.72 -7.96 -12.17
C ARG A 103 8.71 -6.47 -11.89
N PHE A 104 8.74 -6.08 -10.62
CA PHE A 104 8.84 -4.67 -10.26
C PHE A 104 10.15 -4.04 -10.78
N ARG A 105 11.29 -4.73 -10.64
CA ARG A 105 12.58 -4.24 -11.15
C ARG A 105 12.61 -4.14 -12.67
N GLU A 106 12.01 -5.08 -13.38
CA GLU A 106 11.83 -4.99 -14.84
C GLU A 106 11.07 -3.70 -15.22
N LEU A 107 9.98 -3.38 -14.52
CA LEU A 107 9.23 -2.14 -14.74
C LEU A 107 10.07 -0.88 -14.45
N ILE A 108 10.93 -0.92 -13.42
CA ILE A 108 11.84 0.20 -13.09
C ILE A 108 12.86 0.43 -14.22
N VAL A 109 13.39 -0.63 -14.82
CA VAL A 109 14.29 -0.53 -15.99
C VAL A 109 13.56 0.10 -17.18
N LEU A 110 12.30 -0.27 -17.43
CA LEU A 110 11.51 0.28 -18.54
C LEU A 110 11.25 1.79 -18.43
N VAL A 111 11.29 2.35 -17.22
CA VAL A 111 11.19 3.81 -16.99
C VAL A 111 12.56 4.47 -16.83
N CYS A 112 13.63 3.82 -17.27
CA CYS A 112 15.01 4.33 -17.28
C CYS A 112 15.55 4.69 -15.89
N LEU A 113 15.18 3.92 -14.87
CA LEU A 113 15.67 4.08 -13.49
C LEU A 113 16.53 2.89 -13.07
N ASP A 114 17.44 3.09 -12.11
CA ASP A 114 18.28 2.02 -11.56
C ASP A 114 17.47 1.08 -10.63
N PRO A 115 17.21 -0.19 -11.00
CA PRO A 115 16.43 -1.11 -10.19
C PRO A 115 17.09 -1.50 -8.86
N SER A 116 18.40 -1.25 -8.68
CA SER A 116 19.12 -1.60 -7.46
C SER A 116 18.71 -0.75 -6.25
N VAL A 117 18.29 0.50 -6.50
CA VAL A 117 17.89 1.47 -5.46
C VAL A 117 16.38 1.48 -5.18
N TYR A 118 15.58 0.75 -5.94
CA TYR A 118 14.14 0.65 -5.75
C TYR A 118 13.72 -0.69 -5.15
N SER A 119 12.79 -0.61 -4.20
CA SER A 119 12.12 -1.78 -3.63
C SER A 119 10.67 -1.43 -3.28
N PHE A 120 9.89 -2.42 -2.82
CA PHE A 120 8.56 -2.14 -2.26
C PHE A 120 8.61 -1.16 -1.08
N HIS A 121 9.74 -1.05 -0.38
CA HIS A 121 9.92 -0.03 0.65
C HIS A 121 9.93 1.38 0.06
N SER A 122 10.55 1.55 -1.11
CA SER A 122 10.57 2.82 -1.84
C SER A 122 9.16 3.27 -2.23
N LEU A 123 8.27 2.34 -2.64
CA LEU A 123 6.85 2.66 -2.89
C LEU A 123 6.13 3.15 -1.64
N ARG A 124 6.39 2.51 -0.49
CA ARG A 124 5.83 2.92 0.80
C ARG A 124 6.33 4.30 1.22
N HIS A 125 7.62 4.56 1.04
CA HIS A 125 8.21 5.87 1.29
C HIS A 125 7.59 6.94 0.38
N GLY A 126 7.50 6.70 -0.93
CA GLY A 126 6.88 7.61 -1.88
C GLY A 126 5.43 7.93 -1.53
N GLY A 127 4.65 6.92 -1.12
CA GLY A 127 3.29 7.10 -0.64
C GLY A 127 3.21 7.98 0.62
N ALA A 128 4.14 7.82 1.57
CA ALA A 128 4.20 8.62 2.79
C ALA A 128 4.50 10.09 2.46
N THR A 129 5.50 10.31 1.58
CA THR A 129 5.86 11.64 1.10
C THR A 129 4.68 12.30 0.38
N LEU A 130 3.98 11.58 -0.50
CA LEU A 130 2.84 12.13 -1.25
C LEU A 130 1.68 12.50 -0.33
N ALA A 131 1.32 11.64 0.62
CA ALA A 131 0.25 11.93 1.58
C ALA A 131 0.60 13.12 2.48
N THR A 132 1.87 13.26 2.88
CA THR A 132 2.31 14.44 3.63
C THR A 132 2.20 15.71 2.80
N LYS A 133 2.63 15.68 1.53
CA LYS A 133 2.46 16.81 0.59
C LYS A 133 1.01 17.19 0.37
N ALA A 134 0.10 16.22 0.45
CA ALA A 134 -1.34 16.44 0.39
C ALA A 134 -1.94 16.98 1.70
N GLY A 135 -1.12 17.26 2.73
CA GLY A 135 -1.56 17.81 4.01
C GLY A 135 -2.30 16.80 4.89
N ILE A 136 -2.14 15.50 4.64
CA ILE A 136 -2.80 14.46 5.45
C ILE A 136 -2.19 14.48 6.86
N PRO A 137 -3.01 14.58 7.93
CA PRO A 137 -2.53 14.53 9.30
C PRO A 137 -1.70 13.28 9.57
N GLU A 138 -0.63 13.48 10.34
CA GLU A 138 0.33 12.44 10.70
C GLU A 138 -0.32 11.20 11.31
N ILE A 139 -1.31 11.41 12.18
CA ILE A 139 -2.06 10.33 12.82
C ILE A 139 -2.77 9.43 11.79
N LEU A 140 -3.39 10.02 10.76
CA LEU A 140 -4.03 9.27 9.69
C LEU A 140 -3.01 8.55 8.82
N LEU A 141 -1.82 9.15 8.63
CA LEU A 141 -0.74 8.53 7.90
C LEU A 141 -0.20 7.29 8.64
N LYS A 142 0.05 7.42 9.95
CA LYS A 142 0.44 6.32 10.85
C LYS A 142 -0.56 5.17 10.79
N HIS A 143 -1.85 5.48 10.91
CA HIS A 143 -2.91 4.50 10.75
C HIS A 143 -2.94 3.92 9.34
N HIS A 144 -2.89 4.70 8.27
CA HIS A 144 -2.98 4.16 6.90
C HIS A 144 -1.78 3.25 6.53
N GLY A 145 -0.61 3.51 7.14
CA GLY A 145 0.58 2.70 6.93
C GLY A 145 0.73 1.51 7.88
N ASP A 146 0.01 1.43 9.00
CA ASP A 146 0.35 0.49 10.10
C ASP A 146 1.75 0.78 10.69
N TRP A 147 2.04 2.05 11.01
CA TRP A 147 3.23 2.46 11.75
C TRP A 147 2.92 2.66 13.23
N ARG A 148 3.64 1.94 14.09
CA ARG A 148 3.52 2.06 15.54
C ARG A 148 4.37 3.21 16.11
N SER A 149 5.55 3.43 15.54
CA SER A 149 6.46 4.52 15.88
C SER A 149 6.50 5.58 14.81
N ASP A 150 7.16 6.69 15.11
CA ASP A 150 7.33 7.83 14.22
C ASP A 150 8.43 7.62 13.17
N CYS A 151 8.81 6.36 12.92
CA CYS A 151 9.85 6.02 11.95
C CYS A 151 9.51 6.48 10.52
N PHE A 152 8.22 6.66 10.20
CA PHE A 152 7.81 7.19 8.89
C PHE A 152 8.17 8.68 8.71
N GLN A 153 8.43 9.42 9.79
CA GLN A 153 8.90 10.81 9.69
C GLN A 153 10.25 10.90 8.96
N THR A 154 11.09 9.85 9.06
CA THR A 154 12.33 9.75 8.27
C THR A 154 12.08 9.73 6.76
N TYR A 155 10.86 9.41 6.33
CA TYR A 155 10.46 9.41 4.91
C TYR A 155 10.01 10.80 4.42
N ILE A 156 9.87 11.76 5.33
CA ILE A 156 9.35 13.09 5.05
C ILE A 156 10.54 14.05 5.03
N LYS A 157 10.93 14.47 3.83
CA LYS A 157 11.84 15.61 3.67
C LYS A 157 11.02 16.89 3.80
N GLN A 158 11.20 17.62 4.90
CA GLN A 158 10.56 18.93 5.09
C GLN A 158 11.26 19.98 4.22
N ALA A 159 10.48 20.77 3.48
CA ALA A 159 11.02 21.89 2.70
C ALA A 159 11.00 23.17 3.54
N SER A 160 11.92 24.12 3.28
CA SER A 160 11.96 25.41 3.98
C SER A 160 10.65 26.21 3.86
N VAL A 161 9.90 26.03 2.77
CA VAL A 161 8.58 26.63 2.54
C VAL A 161 7.53 26.15 3.56
N ASP A 162 7.66 24.93 4.08
CA ASP A 162 6.75 24.40 5.09
C ASP A 162 6.90 25.17 6.42
N MET A 163 8.13 25.60 6.75
CA MET A 163 8.39 26.37 7.97
C MET A 163 7.80 27.78 7.92
N TYR A 164 7.76 28.43 6.75
CA TYR A 164 7.10 29.72 6.58
C TYR A 164 5.57 29.61 6.77
N ARG A 165 4.96 28.51 6.32
CA ARG A 165 3.52 28.27 6.51
C ARG A 165 3.14 28.16 7.98
N VAL A 166 4.02 27.61 8.81
CA VAL A 166 3.81 27.52 10.27
C VAL A 166 3.68 28.91 10.87
N THR A 167 4.67 29.78 10.66
CA THR A 167 4.65 31.14 11.21
C THR A 167 3.56 32.01 10.60
N SER A 168 3.26 31.82 9.31
CA SER A 168 2.14 32.49 8.63
C SER A 168 0.78 32.11 9.23
N ALA A 169 0.51 30.84 9.49
CA ALA A 169 -0.73 30.38 10.11
C ALA A 169 -0.86 30.87 11.56
N MET A 170 0.25 30.87 12.33
CA MET A 170 0.28 31.42 13.67
C MET A 170 -0.05 32.92 13.67
N ASN A 171 0.59 33.69 12.79
CA ASN A 171 0.34 35.13 12.66
C ASN A 171 -1.11 35.44 12.25
N TYR A 172 -1.68 34.66 11.34
CA TYR A 172 -3.09 34.79 10.94
C TYR A 172 -4.02 34.59 12.14
N LEU A 173 -3.79 33.53 12.93
CA LEU A 173 -4.61 33.25 14.12
C LEU A 173 -4.49 34.35 15.18
N ILE A 174 -3.27 34.83 15.46
CA ILE A 174 -3.02 35.93 16.39
C ILE A 174 -3.76 37.20 15.91
N GLY A 175 -3.62 37.55 14.63
CA GLY A 175 -4.25 38.75 14.06
C GLY A 175 -5.77 38.66 13.90
N SER A 176 -6.36 37.46 13.99
CA SER A 176 -7.81 37.24 13.91
C SER A 176 -8.53 37.26 15.27
N GLN A 177 -7.77 37.35 16.37
CA GLN A 177 -8.30 37.38 17.75
C GLN A 177 -8.23 38.77 18.40
N PHE A 178 -7.78 39.79 17.67
CA PHE A 178 -7.78 41.21 18.04
C PHE A 178 -8.43 42.02 16.93
#